data_AF-A0AAE9WW66-F1
#
_entry.id   AF-A0AAE9WW66-F1
#
_cell.length_a   1.000
_cell.length_b   1.000
_cell.length_c   1.000
_cell.angle_alpha   90.00
_cell.angle_beta   90.00
_cell.angle_gamma   90.00
#
_symmetry.space_group_name_H-M   'P 1'
#
loop_
_entity.id
_entity.type
_entity.pdbx_description
1 polymer ?
#
loop_
_entity_poly.entity_id
_entity_poly.type
_entity_poly.pdbx_seq_one_letter_code
_entity_poly.pdbx_strand_id
1 'polypeptide(L)'
;MSKKYISENNPNISKSALYIASTSIAELTACIVRLPFEIIKQKMQVSSEASVKNIINGVLKMQGAQSFLLRSYLVIIIREIPFDCIQYFIWETLKEKGQKCNKKIKLNIKDEIISNLQKLKINIIKKNINYFIFKDFREFYEKHPVIMSSLSGGIAGATAGFLTTPIDVIKSKHIIYV
;
A
#
# COMPACT_ATOMS: atom_id res chain seq x y z
N MET A 1 -20.53 -5.22 -0.65
CA MET A 1 -21.62 -4.92 -1.59
C MET A 1 -21.49 -3.57 -2.30
N SER A 2 -20.90 -2.51 -1.71
CA SER A 2 -20.84 -1.17 -2.36
C SER A 2 -20.03 -1.07 -3.67
N LYS A 3 -19.00 -1.89 -3.90
CA LYS A 3 -18.11 -1.75 -5.08
C LYS A 3 -18.77 -2.11 -6.42
N LYS A 4 -19.66 -3.12 -6.42
CA LYS A 4 -20.39 -3.55 -7.64
C LYS A 4 -21.49 -2.53 -8.00
N TYR A 5 -22.21 -2.06 -6.99
CA TYR A 5 -23.36 -1.14 -7.15
C TYR A 5 -22.95 0.25 -7.68
N ILE A 6 -21.79 0.78 -7.30
CA ILE A 6 -21.31 2.09 -7.79
C ILE A 6 -20.66 1.95 -9.19
N SER A 7 -20.03 0.81 -9.48
CA SER A 7 -19.42 0.56 -10.79
C SER A 7 -20.44 0.32 -11.91
N GLU A 8 -21.65 -0.14 -11.60
CA GLU A 8 -22.75 -0.30 -12.56
C GLU A 8 -23.43 1.03 -12.92
N ASN A 9 -23.49 1.99 -11.99
CA ASN A 9 -24.20 3.25 -12.19
C ASN A 9 -23.38 4.37 -12.85
N ASN A 10 -22.05 4.27 -12.95
CA ASN A 10 -21.19 5.29 -13.59
C ASN A 10 -19.99 4.68 -14.34
N PRO A 11 -20.13 4.34 -15.64
CA PRO A 11 -19.07 3.68 -16.42
C PRO A 11 -17.88 4.58 -16.77
N ASN A 12 -17.98 5.90 -16.57
CA ASN A 12 -16.94 6.89 -16.91
C ASN A 12 -15.91 7.15 -15.79
N ILE A 13 -16.06 6.53 -14.61
CA ILE A 13 -15.11 6.72 -13.49
C ILE A 13 -13.96 5.72 -13.64
N SER A 14 -12.71 6.20 -13.56
CA SER A 14 -11.55 5.31 -13.60
C SER A 14 -11.59 4.30 -12.43
N LYS A 15 -11.38 3.02 -12.74
CA LYS A 15 -11.43 1.94 -11.73
C LYS A 15 -10.52 2.24 -10.54
N SER A 16 -9.33 2.80 -10.81
CA SER A 16 -8.36 3.19 -9.78
C SER A 16 -8.87 4.28 -8.85
N ALA A 17 -9.53 5.32 -9.36
CA ALA A 17 -10.12 6.36 -8.50
C ALA A 17 -11.23 5.81 -7.61
N LEU A 18 -12.07 4.91 -8.15
CA LEU A 18 -13.13 4.26 -7.40
C LEU A 18 -12.55 3.34 -6.29
N TYR A 19 -11.47 2.62 -6.58
CA TYR A 19 -10.76 1.84 -5.57
C TYR A 19 -10.21 2.73 -4.46
N ILE A 20 -9.47 3.79 -4.80
CA ILE A 20 -8.88 4.72 -3.81
C ILE A 20 -9.97 5.35 -2.93
N ALA A 21 -11.07 5.82 -3.53
CA ALA A 21 -12.18 6.41 -2.78
C ALA A 21 -12.83 5.38 -1.82
N SER A 22 -13.09 4.16 -2.30
CA SER A 22 -13.69 3.11 -1.47
C SER A 22 -12.76 2.65 -0.34
N THR A 23 -11.45 2.57 -0.60
CA THR A 23 -10.44 2.21 0.40
C THR A 23 -10.31 3.30 1.44
N SER A 24 -10.30 4.57 1.04
CA SER A 24 -10.21 5.70 1.97
C SER A 24 -11.38 5.71 2.98
N ILE A 25 -12.62 5.50 2.50
CA ILE A 25 -13.80 5.44 3.39
C ILE A 25 -13.72 4.25 4.34
N ALA A 26 -13.28 3.10 3.84
CA ALA A 26 -13.07 1.92 4.67
C ALA A 26 -12.02 2.19 5.75
N GLU A 27 -10.93 2.87 5.42
CA GLU A 27 -9.86 3.18 6.35
C GLU A 27 -10.29 4.21 7.40
N LEU A 28 -11.04 5.25 7.02
CA LEU A 28 -11.65 6.19 7.97
C LEU A 28 -12.51 5.44 9.01
N THR A 29 -13.35 4.51 8.53
CA THR A 29 -14.21 3.71 9.40
C THR A 29 -13.39 2.77 10.30
N ALA A 30 -12.34 2.14 9.77
CA ALA A 30 -11.44 1.29 10.54
C ALA A 30 -10.66 2.07 11.60
N CYS A 31 -10.24 3.30 11.28
CA CYS A 31 -9.54 4.20 12.20
C CYS A 31 -10.38 4.56 13.42
N ILE A 32 -11.69 4.75 13.26
CA ILE A 32 -12.60 5.03 14.39
C ILE A 32 -12.58 3.88 15.40
N VAL A 33 -12.68 2.63 14.90
CA VAL A 33 -12.70 1.44 15.76
C VAL A 33 -11.32 1.19 16.39
N ARG A 34 -10.23 1.47 15.67
CA ARG A 34 -8.85 1.26 16.14
C ARG A 34 -8.40 2.30 17.17
N LEU A 35 -8.86 3.55 17.05
CA LEU A 35 -8.48 4.67 17.90
C LEU A 35 -8.47 4.35 19.42
N PRO A 36 -9.55 3.81 20.04
CA PRO A 36 -9.55 3.52 21.47
C PRO A 36 -8.47 2.51 21.87
N PHE A 37 -8.21 1.51 21.03
CA PHE A 37 -7.17 0.52 21.29
C PHE A 37 -5.76 1.12 21.15
N GLU A 38 -5.54 2.01 20.18
CA GLU A 38 -4.26 2.69 20.02
C GLU A 38 -3.93 3.58 21.21
N ILE A 39 -4.90 4.36 21.70
CA ILE A 39 -4.73 5.23 22.87
C ILE A 39 -4.40 4.40 24.11
N ILE A 40 -5.14 3.32 24.35
CA ILE A 40 -4.89 2.44 25.50
C ILE A 40 -3.49 1.83 25.39
N LYS A 41 -3.11 1.28 24.24
CA LYS A 41 -1.78 0.69 24.03
C LYS A 41 -0.66 1.70 24.26
N GLN A 42 -0.78 2.91 23.74
CA GLN A 42 0.24 3.94 23.87
C GLN A 42 0.35 4.48 25.31
N LYS A 43 -0.79 4.70 25.98
CA LYS A 43 -0.77 5.10 27.40
C LYS A 43 -0.22 3.98 28.28
N MET A 44 -0.55 2.72 28.04
CA MET A 44 0.05 1.59 28.77
C MET A 44 1.57 1.47 28.60
N GLN A 45 2.11 1.81 27.43
CA GLN A 45 3.54 1.74 27.17
C GLN A 45 4.34 2.86 27.84
N VAL A 46 3.69 3.97 28.19
CA VAL A 46 4.33 5.13 28.83
C VAL A 46 4.00 5.24 30.32
N SER A 47 2.78 4.89 30.71
CA SER A 47 2.37 4.89 32.12
C SER A 47 2.82 3.61 32.80
N SER A 48 3.28 3.71 34.05
CA SER A 48 3.56 2.55 34.90
C SER A 48 2.29 1.85 35.42
N GLU A 49 1.09 2.30 35.02
CA GLU A 49 -0.18 1.70 35.42
C GLU A 49 -0.45 0.40 34.65
N ALA A 50 -0.60 -0.72 35.36
CA ALA A 50 -0.86 -2.03 34.76
C ALA A 50 -2.34 -2.24 34.35
N SER A 51 -3.27 -1.39 34.80
CA SER A 51 -4.71 -1.61 34.63
C SER A 51 -5.32 -0.76 33.53
N VAL A 52 -5.81 -1.42 32.48
CA VAL A 52 -6.55 -0.80 31.37
C VAL A 52 -7.74 0.03 31.86
N LYS A 53 -8.43 -0.41 32.92
CA LYS A 53 -9.60 0.29 33.47
C LYS A 53 -9.23 1.65 34.07
N ASN A 54 -8.06 1.75 34.70
CA ASN A 54 -7.60 3.00 35.29
C ASN A 54 -7.24 4.01 34.20
N ILE A 55 -6.58 3.55 33.13
CA ILE A 55 -6.26 4.37 31.96
C ILE A 55 -7.53 4.89 31.28
N ILE A 56 -8.53 4.03 31.05
CA ILE A 56 -9.81 4.45 30.45
C ILE A 56 -10.50 5.50 31.32
N ASN A 57 -10.58 5.26 32.63
CA ASN A 57 -11.17 6.22 33.57
C ASN A 57 -10.38 7.54 33.61
N GLY A 58 -9.05 7.49 33.52
CA GLY A 58 -8.20 8.67 33.43
C GLY A 58 -8.45 9.48 32.17
N VAL A 59 -8.57 8.81 31.01
CA VAL A 59 -8.89 9.47 29.72
C VAL A 59 -10.29 10.10 29.74
N LEU A 60 -11.29 9.42 30.29
CA LEU A 60 -12.66 9.93 30.35
C LEU A 60 -12.82 11.09 31.35
N LYS A 61 -12.02 11.12 32.42
CA LYS A 61 -12.01 12.20 33.41
C LYS A 61 -11.12 13.38 33.02
N MET A 62 -10.32 13.25 31.97
CA MET A 62 -9.45 14.31 31.47
C MET A 62 -10.29 15.46 30.91
N GLN A 63 -10.00 16.69 31.34
CA GLN A 63 -10.62 17.86 30.71
C GLN A 63 -10.24 17.91 29.24
N GLY A 64 -11.23 18.01 28.35
CA GLY A 64 -11.01 18.01 26.90
C GLY A 64 -10.85 16.63 26.26
N ALA A 65 -11.34 15.54 26.89
CA ALA A 65 -11.30 14.19 26.33
C ALA A 65 -11.82 14.11 24.89
N GLN A 66 -12.91 14.82 24.56
CA GLN A 66 -13.45 14.86 23.20
C GLN A 66 -12.47 15.52 22.20
N SER A 67 -11.85 16.64 22.56
CA SER A 67 -10.85 17.32 21.73
C SER A 67 -9.60 16.46 21.54
N PHE A 68 -9.18 15.74 22.59
CA PHE A 68 -8.08 14.78 22.52
C PHE A 68 -8.38 13.61 21.56
N LEU A 69 -9.58 13.03 21.64
CA LEU A 69 -10.01 11.94 20.75
C LEU A 69 -10.08 12.39 19.28
N LEU A 70 -10.66 13.56 19.02
CA LEU A 70 -10.75 14.12 17.66
C LEU A 70 -9.36 14.43 17.08
N ARG A 71 -8.45 15.01 17.89
CA ARG A 71 -7.09 15.29 17.43
C ARG A 71 -6.30 14.01 17.17
N SER A 72 -6.44 13.02 18.04
CA SER A 72 -5.85 11.69 17.86
C SER A 72 -6.34 11.01 16.58
N TYR A 73 -7.64 11.12 16.29
CA TYR A 73 -8.23 10.62 15.05
C TYR A 73 -7.65 11.30 13.80
N LEU A 74 -7.56 12.64 13.80
CA LEU A 74 -6.98 13.38 12.67
C LEU A 74 -5.52 13.00 12.41
N VAL A 75 -4.73 12.81 13.47
CA VAL A 75 -3.34 12.40 13.37
C VAL A 75 -3.20 10.99 12.77
N ILE A 76 -4.11 10.06 13.11
CA ILE A 76 -4.14 8.73 12.48
C ILE A 76 -4.40 8.88 10.97
N ILE A 77 -5.42 9.63 10.58
CA ILE A 77 -5.81 9.79 9.17
C ILE A 77 -4.68 10.40 8.33
N ILE A 78 -4.02 11.44 8.86
CA ILE A 78 -2.90 12.12 8.19
C ILE A 78 -1.74 11.17 7.91
N ARG A 79 -1.59 10.10 8.69
CA ARG A 79 -0.62 9.05 8.42
C ARG A 79 -1.14 8.00 7.43
N GLU A 80 -2.32 7.45 7.70
CA GLU A 80 -2.84 6.29 6.93
C GLU A 80 -3.04 6.62 5.46
N ILE A 81 -3.61 7.80 5.16
CA ILE A 81 -3.93 8.16 3.77
C ILE A 81 -2.65 8.27 2.91
N PRO A 82 -1.60 9.01 3.30
CA PRO A 82 -0.35 9.03 2.53
C PRO A 82 0.34 7.68 2.44
N PHE A 83 0.33 6.89 3.53
CA PHE A 83 0.91 5.55 3.55
C PHE A 83 0.25 4.65 2.49
N ASP A 84 -1.09 4.59 2.50
CA ASP A 84 -1.87 3.80 1.54
C ASP A 84 -1.71 4.30 0.11
N CYS A 85 -1.66 5.61 -0.11
CA CYS A 85 -1.42 6.18 -1.43
C CYS A 85 -0.06 5.76 -2.00
N ILE A 86 1.01 5.88 -1.21
CA ILE A 86 2.36 5.50 -1.64
C ILE A 86 2.43 3.98 -1.87
N GLN A 87 1.90 3.20 -0.93
CA GLN A 87 1.89 1.73 -1.03
C GLN A 87 1.15 1.27 -2.30
N TYR A 88 -0.03 1.81 -2.56
CA TYR A 88 -0.82 1.46 -3.74
C TYR A 88 -0.13 1.91 -5.04
N PHE A 89 0.46 3.11 -5.07
CA PHE A 89 1.20 3.61 -6.22
C PHE A 89 2.40 2.72 -6.59
N ILE A 90 3.18 2.30 -5.58
CA ILE A 90 4.33 1.41 -5.79
C ILE A 90 3.84 0.03 -6.25
N TRP A 91 2.79 -0.51 -5.64
CA TRP A 91 2.23 -1.80 -6.02
C TRP A 91 1.72 -1.81 -7.47
N GLU A 92 0.95 -0.81 -7.88
CA GLU A 92 0.49 -0.67 -9.27
C GLU A 92 1.66 -0.48 -10.23
N THR A 93 2.67 0.32 -9.88
CA THR A 93 3.86 0.52 -10.73
C THR A 93 4.63 -0.78 -10.95
N LEU A 94 4.79 -1.59 -9.90
CA LEU A 94 5.46 -2.89 -10.00
C LEU A 94 4.64 -3.87 -10.84
N LYS A 95 3.33 -3.92 -10.64
CA LYS A 95 2.41 -4.77 -11.39
C LYS A 95 2.33 -4.38 -12.86
N GLU A 96 2.24 -3.09 -13.17
CA GLU A 96 2.25 -2.57 -14.53
C GLU A 96 3.56 -2.88 -15.25
N LYS A 97 4.71 -2.74 -14.59
CA LYS A 97 6.00 -3.14 -15.18
C LYS A 97 6.02 -4.63 -15.49
N GLY A 98 5.51 -5.49 -14.60
CA GLY A 98 5.32 -6.91 -14.88
C GLY A 98 4.42 -7.19 -16.10
N GLN A 99 3.29 -6.49 -16.21
CA GLN A 99 2.30 -6.70 -17.28
C GLN A 99 2.69 -6.08 -18.63
N LYS A 100 3.28 -4.88 -18.65
CA LYS A 100 3.78 -4.21 -19.87
C LYS A 100 4.90 -5.03 -20.51
N CYS A 101 5.75 -5.65 -19.69
CA CYS A 101 6.72 -6.64 -20.15
C CYS A 101 6.03 -7.84 -20.83
N ASN A 102 4.85 -8.28 -20.35
CA ASN A 102 4.09 -9.37 -20.98
C ASN A 102 3.65 -9.02 -22.41
N LYS A 103 3.07 -7.83 -22.60
CA LYS A 103 2.57 -7.36 -23.91
C LYS A 103 3.70 -7.07 -24.90
N LYS A 104 4.80 -6.45 -24.45
CA LYS A 104 5.96 -6.12 -25.29
C LYS A 104 6.72 -7.37 -25.76
N ILE A 105 6.76 -8.42 -24.94
CA ILE A 105 7.36 -9.71 -25.33
C ILE A 105 6.48 -10.49 -26.31
N LYS A 106 5.15 -10.47 -26.15
CA LYS A 106 4.23 -11.16 -27.08
C LYS A 106 4.21 -10.53 -28.48
N LEU A 107 4.38 -9.20 -28.56
CA LEU A 107 4.58 -8.46 -29.82
C LEU A 107 5.94 -8.76 -30.42
N ASN A 108 7.02 -8.67 -29.63
CA ASN A 108 8.37 -8.97 -30.12
C ASN A 108 8.53 -10.40 -30.64
N ILE A 109 7.90 -11.42 -30.04
CA ILE A 109 7.97 -12.81 -30.54
C ILE A 109 7.27 -12.94 -31.91
N LYS A 110 6.14 -12.24 -32.10
CA LYS A 110 5.42 -12.24 -33.38
C LYS A 110 6.25 -11.52 -34.47
N ASP A 111 6.91 -10.43 -34.10
CA ASP A 111 7.75 -9.64 -35.00
C ASP A 111 9.11 -10.31 -35.27
N GLU A 112 9.65 -11.10 -34.32
CA GLU A 112 10.90 -11.84 -34.43
C GLU A 112 10.77 -13.08 -35.34
N ILE A 113 9.61 -13.75 -35.37
CA ILE A 113 9.32 -14.82 -36.34
C ILE A 113 9.27 -14.25 -37.78
N ILE A 114 8.73 -13.04 -37.96
CA ILE A 114 8.63 -12.37 -39.28
C ILE A 114 9.99 -11.80 -39.72
N SER A 115 10.79 -11.29 -38.78
CA SER A 115 12.11 -10.69 -39.06
C SER A 115 13.26 -11.70 -39.16
N ASN A 116 13.14 -12.90 -38.58
CA ASN A 116 14.17 -13.95 -38.64
C ASN A 116 14.35 -14.56 -40.03
N LEU A 117 13.50 -14.21 -41.00
CA LEU A 117 13.72 -14.56 -42.41
C LEU A 117 14.82 -13.75 -43.10
N GLN A 118 15.39 -12.67 -42.51
CA GLN A 118 16.37 -11.84 -43.24
C GLN A 118 17.63 -11.30 -42.51
N LYS A 119 17.77 -11.29 -41.17
CA LYS A 119 18.92 -10.59 -40.54
C LYS A 119 19.52 -11.33 -39.34
N LEU A 120 20.39 -12.29 -39.61
CA LEU A 120 21.06 -13.12 -38.61
C LEU A 120 22.54 -12.75 -38.46
N LYS A 121 22.92 -12.20 -37.30
CA LYS A 121 23.93 -12.78 -36.38
C LYS A 121 24.43 -11.85 -35.27
N ILE A 122 24.50 -10.53 -35.43
CA ILE A 122 25.24 -9.69 -34.45
C ILE A 122 24.37 -9.04 -33.35
N ASN A 123 23.10 -8.70 -33.59
CA ASN A 123 22.21 -8.14 -32.55
C ASN A 123 21.60 -9.18 -31.59
N ILE A 124 21.80 -10.47 -31.86
CA ILE A 124 21.15 -11.57 -31.14
C ILE A 124 21.75 -11.76 -29.74
N ILE A 125 23.06 -11.58 -29.55
CA ILE A 125 23.74 -11.95 -28.29
C ILE A 125 23.37 -11.00 -27.13
N LYS A 126 23.35 -9.67 -27.35
CA LYS A 126 22.92 -8.70 -26.32
C LYS A 126 21.42 -8.78 -26.01
N LYS A 127 20.59 -9.10 -27.01
CA LYS A 127 19.14 -9.21 -26.86
C LYS A 127 18.73 -10.52 -26.17
N ASN A 128 19.45 -11.62 -26.42
CA ASN A 128 19.23 -12.91 -25.77
C ASN A 128 19.57 -12.90 -24.27
N ILE A 129 20.65 -12.22 -23.86
CA ILE A 129 21.06 -12.19 -22.44
C ILE A 129 20.02 -11.46 -21.58
N ASN A 130 19.57 -10.29 -22.02
CA ASN A 130 18.47 -9.59 -21.33
C ASN A 130 17.17 -10.42 -21.41
N TYR A 131 16.82 -10.96 -22.57
CA TYR A 131 15.63 -11.80 -22.69
C TYR A 131 15.66 -13.01 -21.74
N PHE A 132 16.81 -13.68 -21.59
CA PHE A 132 16.99 -14.84 -20.72
C PHE A 132 16.85 -14.47 -19.25
N ILE A 133 17.56 -13.45 -18.78
CA ILE A 133 17.47 -12.94 -17.39
C ILE A 133 16.03 -12.52 -17.06
N PHE A 134 15.36 -11.83 -17.99
CA PHE A 134 13.99 -11.37 -17.76
C PHE A 134 12.93 -12.48 -17.92
N LYS A 135 13.21 -13.55 -18.67
CA LYS A 135 12.35 -14.72 -18.81
C LYS A 135 12.37 -15.57 -17.53
N ASP A 136 13.54 -15.82 -16.96
CA ASP A 136 13.67 -16.49 -15.65
C ASP A 136 12.93 -15.73 -14.56
N PHE A 137 13.08 -14.40 -14.51
CA PHE A 137 12.37 -13.58 -13.52
C PHE A 137 10.84 -13.64 -13.70
N ARG A 138 10.35 -13.75 -14.93
CA ARG A 138 8.91 -13.91 -15.23
C ARG A 138 8.41 -15.30 -14.87
N GLU A 139 9.12 -16.35 -15.25
CA GLU A 139 8.72 -17.72 -14.96
C GLU A 139 8.66 -17.95 -13.46
N PHE A 140 9.62 -17.38 -12.72
CA PHE A 140 9.56 -17.31 -11.27
C PHE A 140 8.37 -16.49 -10.75
N TYR A 141 8.03 -15.36 -11.41
CA TYR A 141 6.89 -14.51 -11.02
C TYR A 141 5.52 -15.18 -11.22
N GLU A 142 5.31 -15.86 -12.36
CA GLU A 142 4.06 -16.57 -12.65
C GLU A 142 3.93 -17.88 -11.86
N LYS A 143 5.06 -18.57 -11.60
CA LYS A 143 5.07 -19.82 -10.82
C LYS A 143 4.82 -19.58 -9.33
N HIS A 144 5.15 -18.40 -8.81
CA HIS A 144 4.95 -18.04 -7.40
C HIS A 144 4.25 -16.69 -7.21
N PRO A 145 2.94 -16.59 -7.51
CA PRO A 145 2.20 -15.33 -7.42
C PRO A 145 2.16 -14.75 -5.99
N VAL A 146 2.16 -15.61 -4.96
CA VAL A 146 2.15 -15.21 -3.54
C VAL A 146 3.49 -14.63 -3.09
N ILE A 147 4.60 -15.21 -3.55
CA ILE A 147 5.95 -14.74 -3.19
C ILE A 147 6.19 -13.36 -3.79
N MET A 148 5.73 -13.15 -5.02
CA MET A 148 5.89 -11.87 -5.70
C MET A 148 4.97 -10.78 -5.18
N SER A 149 3.72 -11.10 -4.84
CA SER A 149 2.86 -10.13 -4.17
C SER A 149 3.41 -9.77 -2.79
N SER A 150 4.01 -10.73 -2.08
CA SER A 150 4.67 -10.49 -0.79
C SER A 150 5.94 -9.64 -0.92
N LEU A 151 6.79 -9.89 -1.92
CA LEU A 151 8.00 -9.08 -2.19
C LEU A 151 7.65 -7.66 -2.61
N SER A 152 6.71 -7.49 -3.54
CA SER A 152 6.25 -6.17 -3.98
C SER A 152 5.54 -5.42 -2.86
N GLY A 153 4.72 -6.10 -2.07
CA GLY A 153 4.10 -5.55 -0.85
C GLY A 153 5.13 -5.15 0.20
N GLY A 154 6.18 -5.97 0.39
CA GLY A 154 7.27 -5.68 1.31
C GLY A 154 8.09 -4.47 0.91
N ILE A 155 8.48 -4.35 -0.37
CA ILE A 155 9.21 -3.19 -0.88
C ILE A 155 8.33 -1.93 -0.82
N ALA A 156 7.05 -2.04 -1.19
CA ALA A 156 6.11 -0.93 -1.11
C ALA A 156 5.92 -0.45 0.34
N GLY A 157 5.68 -1.37 1.28
CA GLY A 157 5.52 -1.08 2.70
C GLY A 157 6.78 -0.51 3.34
N ALA A 158 7.96 -1.03 3.01
CA ALA A 158 9.24 -0.51 3.50
C ALA A 158 9.49 0.93 3.01
N THR A 159 9.23 1.20 1.73
CA THR A 159 9.42 2.52 1.14
C THR A 159 8.40 3.53 1.68
N ALA A 160 7.13 3.12 1.78
CA ALA A 160 6.08 3.95 2.37
C ALA A 160 6.38 4.25 3.85
N GLY A 161 6.71 3.24 4.64
CA GLY A 161 7.04 3.38 6.06
C GLY A 161 8.25 4.27 6.31
N PHE A 162 9.28 4.20 5.46
CA PHE A 162 10.44 5.10 5.53
C PHE A 162 10.07 6.57 5.26
N LEU A 163 9.12 6.81 4.34
CA LEU A 163 8.66 8.16 4.02
C LEU A 163 7.69 8.71 5.07
N THR A 164 6.91 7.85 5.73
CA THR A 164 5.90 8.25 6.73
C THR A 164 6.42 8.23 8.17
N THR A 165 7.60 7.68 8.42
CA THR A 165 8.17 7.57 9.78
C THR A 165 8.30 8.91 10.52
N PRO A 166 8.63 10.05 9.89
CA PRO A 166 8.61 11.34 10.57
C PRO A 166 7.22 11.70 11.12
N ILE A 167 6.16 11.34 10.40
CA ILE A 167 4.76 11.56 10.81
C ILE A 167 4.39 10.63 11.97
N ASP A 168 4.88 9.39 11.96
CA ASP A 168 4.73 8.43 13.07
C ASP A 168 5.32 8.92 14.39
N VAL A 169 6.48 9.59 14.33
CA VAL A 169 7.13 10.20 15.50
C VAL A 169 6.27 11.33 16.07
N ILE A 170 5.69 12.17 15.20
CA ILE A 170 4.80 13.25 15.61
C ILE A 170 3.53 12.69 16.26
N LYS A 171 2.96 11.62 15.69
CA LYS A 171 1.76 10.94 16.23
C LYS A 171 1.98 10.42 17.64
N SER A 172 3.05 9.65 17.83
CA SER A 172 3.36 9.05 19.13
C SER A 172 3.59 10.13 20.19
N LYS A 173 4.32 11.20 19.86
CA LYS A 173 4.50 12.33 20.77
C LYS A 173 3.18 13.04 21.09
N HIS A 174 2.30 13.22 20.11
CA HIS A 174 1.05 13.93 20.32
C HIS A 174 0.09 13.18 21.24
N ILE A 175 0.00 11.85 21.15
CA ILE A 175 -0.88 11.03 21.99
C ILE A 175 -0.32 10.80 23.41
N ILE A 176 1.01 10.85 23.56
CA ILE A 176 1.68 10.64 24.85
C ILE A 176 1.75 11.93 25.69
N TYR A 177 2.08 13.07 25.07
CA TYR A 177 2.37 14.32 25.79
C TYR A 177 1.19 15.30 25.87
N VAL A 178 0.01 14.94 25.33
CA VAL A 178 -1.24 15.71 25.42
C VAL A 178 -2.29 14.88 26.14
#